data_AF-A0A6G3T6C7-F1
#
_entry.id   AF-A0A6G3T6C7-F1
#
_cell.length_a   1.000
_cell.length_b   1.000
_cell.length_c   1.000
_cell.angle_alpha   90.00
_cell.angle_beta   90.00
_cell.angle_gamma   90.00
#
_symmetry.space_group_name_H-M   'P 1'
#
loop_
_entity.id
_entity.type
_entity.pdbx_description
1 polymer ?
#
loop_
_entity_poly.entity_id
_entity_poly.type
_entity_poly.pdbx_seq_one_letter_code
_entity_poly.pdbx_strand_id
1 'polypeptide(L)'
;MAQTLPAGADGAANGYTALVVKFTALQKAANGLLDEVEFLAQRMRRNADAATTVADLSAAAHVDPAHVAAIADVGNAFAQVVGGCKRLMSAADTMHSAAGHLRHEHQAEYGAIHAAVTASRARQAKPGFYRQT
;
A
#
# COMPACT_ATOMS: atom_id res chain seq x y z
N MET A 1 -7.38 -2.66 -36.69
CA MET A 1 -7.30 -1.22 -36.34
C MET A 1 -6.36 -1.10 -35.14
N ALA A 2 -5.05 -0.97 -35.35
CA ALA A 2 -4.10 -0.81 -34.25
C ALA A 2 -3.99 0.69 -33.93
N GLN A 3 -4.60 1.10 -32.82
CA GLN A 3 -4.52 2.48 -32.34
C GLN A 3 -3.14 2.70 -31.72
N THR A 4 -2.21 3.24 -32.50
CA THR A 4 -0.93 3.75 -32.01
C THR A 4 -1.21 5.01 -31.20
N LEU A 5 -1.30 4.85 -29.88
CA LEU A 5 -1.38 5.99 -28.97
C LEU A 5 -0.07 6.78 -29.06
N PRO A 6 -0.11 8.11 -29.20
CA PRO A 6 1.07 8.94 -29.20
C PRO A 6 1.74 8.84 -27.82
N ALA A 7 3.05 8.60 -27.79
CA ALA A 7 3.84 8.86 -26.59
C ALA A 7 3.92 10.38 -26.38
N GLY A 8 2.83 10.99 -25.91
CA GLY A 8 2.83 12.32 -25.31
C GLY A 8 3.59 12.29 -23.98
N ALA A 9 3.65 13.42 -23.27
CA ALA A 9 4.28 13.52 -21.95
C ALA A 9 3.79 12.42 -20.96
N ASP A 10 2.55 11.93 -21.13
CA ASP A 10 1.97 10.80 -20.39
C ASP A 10 2.70 9.46 -20.61
N GLY A 11 3.28 9.25 -21.80
CA GLY A 11 4.09 8.08 -22.11
C GLY A 11 5.43 8.07 -21.38
N ALA A 12 5.99 9.24 -21.05
CA ALA A 12 7.22 9.32 -20.25
C ALA A 12 6.95 9.00 -18.77
N ALA A 13 5.83 9.48 -18.23
CA ALA A 13 5.39 9.16 -16.87
C ALA A 13 5.06 7.67 -16.66
N ASN A 14 4.71 6.97 -17.75
CA ASN A 14 4.45 5.53 -17.77
C ASN A 14 5.48 4.75 -18.59
N GLY A 15 6.68 5.32 -18.80
CA GLY A 15 7.78 4.63 -19.44
C GLY A 15 8.26 3.44 -18.62
N TYR A 16 8.99 2.51 -19.25
CA TYR A 16 9.43 1.26 -18.62
C TYR A 16 10.05 1.48 -17.23
N THR A 17 11.06 2.36 -17.12
CA THR A 17 11.73 2.67 -15.85
C THR A 17 10.80 3.37 -14.85
N ALA A 18 9.92 4.25 -15.33
CA ALA A 18 8.98 4.95 -14.47
C ALA A 18 7.98 3.99 -13.80
N LEU A 19 7.50 2.97 -14.53
CA LEU A 19 6.64 1.93 -13.98
C LEU A 19 7.37 1.07 -12.94
N VAL A 20 8.61 0.66 -13.22
CA VAL A 20 9.45 -0.08 -12.24
C VAL A 20 9.61 0.72 -10.94
N VAL A 21 9.88 2.03 -11.05
CA VAL A 21 10.00 2.93 -9.89
C VAL A 21 8.67 3.02 -9.14
N LYS A 22 7.55 3.20 -9.85
CA LYS A 22 6.21 3.27 -9.23
C LYS A 22 5.84 1.98 -8.48
N PHE A 23 6.06 0.81 -9.08
CA PHE A 23 5.78 -0.47 -8.42
C PHE A 23 6.70 -0.70 -7.21
N THR A 24 7.98 -0.33 -7.31
CA THR A 24 8.90 -0.40 -6.17
C THR A 24 8.49 0.54 -5.04
N ALA A 25 8.07 1.76 -5.37
CA ALA A 25 7.56 2.73 -4.40
C ALA A 25 6.27 2.23 -3.74
N LEU A 26 5.35 1.65 -4.51
CA LEU A 26 4.11 1.06 -4.00
C LEU A 26 4.40 -0.11 -3.05
N GLN A 27 5.30 -1.03 -3.43
CA GLN A 27 5.70 -2.15 -2.58
C GLN A 27 6.32 -1.67 -1.26
N LYS A 28 7.17 -0.64 -1.31
CA LYS A 28 7.78 -0.03 -0.11
C LYS A 28 6.73 0.66 0.76
N ALA A 29 5.81 1.41 0.17
CA ALA A 29 4.74 2.08 0.90
C ALA A 29 3.80 1.08 1.58
N ALA A 30 3.48 -0.02 0.90
CA ALA A 30 2.69 -1.12 1.47
C ALA A 30 3.41 -1.77 2.67
N ASN A 31 4.73 -1.99 2.59
CA ASN A 31 5.50 -2.49 3.73
C ASN A 31 5.52 -1.50 4.90
N GLY A 32 5.76 -0.22 4.63
CA GLY A 32 5.72 0.80 5.69
C GLY A 32 4.34 0.89 6.34
N LEU A 33 3.26 0.72 5.57
CA LEU A 33 1.91 0.67 6.11
C LEU A 33 1.69 -0.56 7.01
N LEU A 34 2.26 -1.72 6.67
CA LEU A 34 2.22 -2.91 7.54
C LEU A 34 2.84 -2.61 8.91
N ASP A 35 4.05 -2.05 8.92
CA ASP A 35 4.80 -1.74 10.14
C ASP A 35 4.03 -0.75 11.04
N GLU A 36 3.51 0.34 10.44
CA GLU A 36 2.77 1.37 11.16
C GLU A 36 1.43 0.84 11.72
N VAL A 37 0.71 0.04 10.93
CA VAL A 37 -0.57 -0.55 11.36
C VAL A 37 -0.35 -1.60 12.46
N GLU A 38 0.72 -2.38 12.38
CA GLU A 38 1.09 -3.31 13.44
C GLU A 38 1.40 -2.56 14.74
N PHE A 39 2.22 -1.51 14.67
CA PHE A 39 2.53 -0.67 15.82
C PHE A 39 1.27 -0.07 16.45
N LEU A 40 0.36 0.46 15.62
CA LEU A 40 -0.93 0.98 16.08
C LEU A 40 -1.77 -0.11 16.75
N ALA A 41 -1.87 -1.30 16.14
CA ALA A 41 -2.64 -2.42 16.69
C ALA A 41 -2.10 -2.85 18.07
N GLN A 42 -0.78 -2.94 18.23
CA GLN A 42 -0.15 -3.27 19.51
C GLN A 42 -0.41 -2.20 20.56
N ARG A 43 -0.34 -0.91 20.19
CA ARG A 43 -0.65 0.20 21.09
C ARG A 43 -2.12 0.18 21.53
N MET A 44 -3.05 -0.01 20.60
CA MET A 44 -4.49 -0.05 20.91
C MET A 44 -4.84 -1.27 21.77
N ARG A 45 -4.19 -2.42 21.55
CA ARG A 45 -4.37 -3.59 22.44
C ARG A 45 -3.95 -3.28 23.88
N ARG A 46 -2.77 -2.70 24.08
CA ARG A 46 -2.32 -2.27 25.41
C ARG A 46 -3.27 -1.28 26.06
N ASN A 47 -3.81 -0.34 25.29
CA ASN A 47 -4.79 0.61 25.79
C ASN A 47 -6.13 -0.06 26.17
N ALA A 48 -6.58 -1.05 25.39
CA ALA A 48 -7.77 -1.84 25.70
C ALA A 48 -7.58 -2.60 27.01
N ASP A 49 -6.45 -3.31 27.17
CA ASP A 49 -6.13 -4.07 28.37
C ASP A 49 -6.04 -3.16 29.62
N ALA A 50 -5.46 -1.97 29.47
CA ALA A 50 -5.39 -0.97 30.52
C ALA A 50 -6.79 -0.45 30.90
N ALA A 51 -7.64 -0.15 29.93
CA ALA A 51 -9.01 0.30 30.18
C ALA A 51 -9.82 -0.77 30.92
N THR A 52 -9.72 -2.04 30.51
CA THR A 52 -10.35 -3.16 31.23
C THR A 52 -9.87 -3.24 32.68
N THR A 53 -8.55 -3.15 32.90
CA THR A 53 -7.98 -3.18 34.25
C THR A 53 -8.50 -2.03 35.10
N VAL A 54 -8.60 -0.82 34.54
CA VAL A 54 -9.11 0.36 35.26
C VAL A 54 -10.60 0.22 35.55
N ALA A 55 -11.40 -0.34 34.62
CA ALA A 55 -12.82 -0.61 34.86
C ALA A 55 -12.99 -1.60 36.02
N ASP A 56 -12.23 -2.70 36.03
CA ASP A 56 -12.29 -3.73 37.09
C ASP A 56 -11.90 -3.15 38.46
N LEU A 57 -10.82 -2.37 38.52
CA LEU A 57 -10.38 -1.71 39.75
C LEU A 57 -11.41 -0.68 40.23
N SER A 58 -12.02 0.07 39.31
CA SER A 58 -13.07 1.05 39.65
C SER A 58 -14.33 0.38 40.19
N ALA A 59 -14.72 -0.75 39.60
CA ALA A 59 -15.82 -1.57 40.08
C ALA A 59 -15.54 -2.11 41.50
N ALA A 60 -14.34 -2.62 41.73
CA ALA A 60 -13.91 -3.11 43.06
C ALA A 60 -13.86 -1.98 44.11
N ALA A 61 -13.57 -0.75 43.69
CA ALA A 61 -13.60 0.43 44.55
C ALA A 61 -15.01 1.03 44.74
N HIS A 62 -16.06 0.38 44.23
CA HIS A 62 -17.45 0.86 44.28
C HIS A 62 -17.63 2.27 43.67
N VAL A 63 -16.88 2.58 42.62
CA VAL A 63 -17.12 3.77 41.77
C VAL A 63 -18.51 3.65 41.14
N ASP A 64 -19.15 4.79 40.85
CA ASP A 64 -20.44 4.83 40.17
C ASP A 64 -20.45 3.92 38.92
N PRO A 65 -21.42 2.98 38.81
CA PRO A 65 -21.53 2.07 37.68
C PRO A 65 -21.52 2.75 36.30
N ALA A 66 -22.03 3.98 36.19
CA ALA A 66 -22.03 4.72 34.93
C ALA A 66 -20.60 5.05 34.48
N HIS A 67 -19.69 5.37 35.40
CA HIS A 67 -18.29 5.62 35.09
C HIS A 67 -17.54 4.33 34.75
N VAL A 68 -17.82 3.24 35.48
CA VAL A 68 -17.26 1.91 35.17
C VAL A 68 -17.64 1.49 33.75
N ALA A 69 -18.92 1.63 33.38
CA ALA A 69 -19.41 1.33 32.05
C ALA A 69 -18.72 2.18 30.97
N ALA A 70 -18.58 3.49 31.20
CA ALA A 70 -17.89 4.37 30.27
C ALA A 70 -16.43 3.98 30.03
N ILE A 71 -15.71 3.52 31.07
CA ILE A 71 -14.33 3.04 30.93
C ILE A 71 -14.29 1.73 30.13
N ALA A 72 -15.22 0.81 30.38
CA ALA A 72 -15.35 -0.43 29.61
C ALA A 72 -15.63 -0.15 28.12
N ASP A 73 -16.48 0.83 27.81
CA ASP A 73 -16.77 1.26 26.44
C ASP A 73 -15.52 1.80 25.72
N VAL A 74 -14.65 2.53 26.43
CA VAL A 74 -13.35 2.96 25.90
C VAL A 74 -12.46 1.76 25.55
N GLY A 75 -12.41 0.74 26.41
CA GLY A 75 -11.70 -0.51 26.14
C GLY A 75 -12.22 -1.20 24.88
N ASN A 76 -13.54 -1.29 24.74
CA ASN A 76 -14.20 -1.85 23.56
C ASN A 76 -13.87 -1.05 22.29
N ALA A 77 -13.86 0.27 22.36
CA ALA A 77 -13.49 1.12 21.22
C ALA A 77 -12.04 0.84 20.76
N PHE A 78 -11.09 0.70 21.68
CA PHE A 78 -9.72 0.32 21.33
C PHE A 78 -9.65 -1.07 20.69
N ALA A 79 -10.41 -2.05 21.20
CA ALA A 79 -10.48 -3.38 20.61
C ALA A 79 -11.04 -3.36 19.18
N GLN A 80 -12.02 -2.50 18.88
CA GLN A 80 -12.54 -2.32 17.52
C GLN A 80 -11.48 -1.77 16.56
N VAL A 81 -10.65 -0.83 17.02
CA VAL A 81 -9.53 -0.32 16.22
C VAL A 81 -8.53 -1.44 15.89
N VAL A 82 -8.21 -2.31 16.85
CA VAL A 82 -7.37 -3.49 16.61
C VAL A 82 -7.97 -4.40 15.53
N GLY A 83 -9.29 -4.62 15.56
CA GLY A 83 -10.01 -5.35 14.52
C GLY A 83 -9.90 -4.70 13.13
N GLY A 84 -9.98 -3.37 13.08
CA GLY A 84 -9.74 -2.59 11.85
C GLY A 84 -8.31 -2.70 11.33
N CYS A 85 -7.33 -2.66 12.23
CA CYS A 85 -5.91 -2.80 11.88
C CYS A 85 -5.63 -4.14 11.20
N LYS A 86 -6.24 -5.25 11.65
CA LYS A 86 -6.09 -6.56 10.99
C LYS A 86 -6.50 -6.53 9.51
N ARG A 87 -7.59 -5.84 9.19
CA ARG A 87 -8.06 -5.70 7.80
C ARG A 87 -7.09 -4.85 6.98
N LEU A 88 -6.60 -3.76 7.55
CA LEU A 88 -5.58 -2.90 6.93
C LEU A 88 -4.28 -3.66 6.66
N MET A 89 -3.82 -4.48 7.61
CA MET A 89 -2.63 -5.33 7.42
C MET A 89 -2.82 -6.29 6.25
N SER A 90 -3.95 -6.99 6.18
CA SER A 90 -4.23 -7.90 5.06
C SER A 90 -4.28 -7.18 3.70
N ALA A 91 -4.84 -5.97 3.66
CA ALA A 91 -4.86 -5.15 2.45
C ALA A 91 -3.44 -4.71 2.05
N ALA A 92 -2.63 -4.25 3.01
CA ALA A 92 -1.26 -3.82 2.78
C ALA A 92 -0.37 -4.98 2.30
N ASP A 93 -0.51 -6.17 2.87
CA ASP A 93 0.19 -7.39 2.42
C ASP A 93 -0.18 -7.77 0.98
N THR A 94 -1.48 -7.71 0.66
CA THR A 94 -1.97 -7.94 -0.71
C THR A 94 -1.38 -6.94 -1.69
N MET A 95 -1.35 -5.65 -1.33
CA MET A 95 -0.74 -4.60 -2.15
C MET A 95 0.76 -4.81 -2.34
N HIS A 96 1.48 -5.23 -1.30
CA HIS A 96 2.91 -5.51 -1.36
C HIS A 96 3.21 -6.64 -2.36
N SER A 97 2.54 -7.77 -2.20
CA SER A 97 2.68 -8.94 -3.09
C SER A 97 2.30 -8.59 -4.54
N ALA A 98 1.17 -7.91 -4.74
CA ALA A 98 0.72 -7.50 -6.08
C ALA A 98 1.70 -6.54 -6.77
N ALA A 99 2.24 -5.55 -6.04
CA ALA A 99 3.24 -4.64 -6.58
C ALA A 99 4.55 -5.36 -6.96
N GLY A 100 4.97 -6.31 -6.13
CA GLY A 100 6.12 -7.17 -6.42
C GLY A 100 5.92 -8.01 -7.68
N HIS A 101 4.75 -8.65 -7.82
CA HIS A 101 4.39 -9.43 -9.01
C HIS A 101 4.35 -8.56 -10.26
N LEU A 102 3.66 -7.41 -10.23
CA LEU A 102 3.59 -6.49 -11.37
C LEU A 102 4.98 -6.03 -11.81
N ARG A 103 5.89 -5.75 -10.87
CA ARG A 103 7.27 -5.40 -11.20
C ARG A 103 8.00 -6.56 -11.88
N HIS A 104 7.83 -7.78 -11.38
CA HIS A 104 8.47 -8.97 -11.93
C HIS A 104 7.99 -9.26 -13.36
N GLU A 105 6.67 -9.30 -13.56
CA GLU A 105 6.07 -9.51 -14.88
C GLU A 105 6.45 -8.41 -15.87
N HIS A 106 6.42 -7.14 -15.45
CA HIS A 106 6.84 -6.02 -16.30
C HIS A 106 8.29 -6.14 -16.75
N GLN A 107 9.18 -6.62 -15.87
CA GLN A 107 10.57 -6.90 -16.21
C GLN A 107 10.70 -8.12 -17.14
N ALA A 108 9.93 -9.18 -16.91
CA ALA A 108 9.96 -10.39 -17.72
C ALA A 108 9.48 -10.13 -19.16
N GLU A 109 8.36 -9.40 -19.33
CA GLU A 109 7.78 -9.11 -20.64
C GLU A 109 8.58 -8.04 -21.41
N TYR A 110 8.91 -6.92 -20.76
CA TYR A 110 9.43 -5.73 -21.47
C TYR A 110 10.91 -5.48 -21.26
N GLY A 111 11.58 -6.20 -20.34
CA GLY A 111 12.97 -5.93 -19.99
C GLY A 111 13.94 -6.09 -21.15
N ALA A 112 13.80 -7.17 -21.92
CA ALA A 112 14.64 -7.41 -23.10
C ALA A 112 14.40 -6.36 -24.21
N ILE A 113 13.14 -5.95 -24.41
CA ILE A 113 12.76 -4.92 -25.38
C ILE A 113 13.38 -3.57 -24.97
N HIS A 114 13.23 -3.19 -23.71
CA HIS A 114 13.82 -1.96 -23.18
C HIS A 114 15.35 -1.96 -23.31
N ALA A 115 16.00 -3.08 -23.01
CA ALA A 115 17.45 -3.23 -23.15
C ALA A 115 17.90 -3.07 -24.61
N ALA A 116 17.22 -3.72 -25.56
CA ALA A 116 17.52 -3.62 -26.99
C ALA A 116 17.32 -2.19 -27.53
N VAL A 117 16.22 -1.54 -27.15
CA VAL A 117 15.92 -0.14 -27.52
C VAL A 117 16.98 0.81 -26.97
N THR A 118 17.41 0.61 -25.72
CA THR A 118 18.41 1.47 -25.05
C THR A 118 19.82 1.27 -25.61
N ALA A 119 20.18 0.04 -26.01
CA ALA A 119 21.49 -0.27 -26.59
C ALA A 119 21.64 0.20 -28.05
N SER A 120 20.54 0.41 -28.77
CA SER A 120 20.55 0.86 -30.16
C SER A 120 20.99 2.33 -30.27
N ARG A 121 22.04 2.59 -31.09
CA ARG A 121 22.43 3.95 -31.49
C ARG A 121 21.51 4.53 -32.58
N ALA A 122 20.70 3.70 -33.22
CA ALA A 122 19.78 4.13 -34.26
C ALA A 122 18.52 4.70 -33.60
N ARG A 123 18.19 5.97 -33.92
CA ARG A 123 16.90 6.55 -33.52
C ARG A 123 15.80 5.83 -34.30
N GLN A 124 14.85 5.21 -33.59
CA GLN A 124 13.65 4.69 -34.24
C GLN A 124 12.96 5.82 -35.00
N ALA A 125 12.53 5.52 -36.21
CA ALA A 125 11.82 6.46 -37.06
C ALA A 125 10.57 6.95 -36.31
N LYS A 126 10.43 8.27 -36.18
CA LYS A 126 9.27 8.85 -35.50
C LYS A 126 7.99 8.44 -36.26
N PRO A 127 6.86 8.24 -35.57
CA PRO A 127 5.57 7.99 -36.23
C PRO A 127 5.32 9.04 -37.33
N GLY A 128 5.05 8.59 -38.56
CA GLY A 128 4.88 9.44 -39.73
C GLY A 128 6.11 9.60 -40.64
N PHE A 129 7.29 9.12 -40.24
CA PHE A 129 8.51 9.19 -41.05
C PHE A 129 8.37 8.51 -42.44
N TYR A 130 7.55 7.46 -42.54
CA TYR A 130 7.30 6.72 -43.78
C TYR A 130 6.01 7.13 -44.51
N ARG A 131 5.30 8.17 -44.04
CA ARG A 131 4.19 8.75 -44.82
C ARG A 131 4.82 9.61 -45.92
N GLN A 132 5.05 9.00 -47.09
CA GLN A 132 5.35 9.73 -48.31
C GLN A 132 4.16 10.65 -48.63
N THR A 133 4.48 11.91 -48.98
CA THR A 133 3.54 12.94 -49.43
C THR A 133 2.83 12.54 -50.71
#